data_AF-A0A7C3U9Y6-F1
#
_entry.id   AF-A0A7C3U9Y6-F1
#
_cell.length_a   1.000
_cell.length_b   1.000
_cell.length_c   1.000
_cell.angle_alpha   90.00
_cell.angle_beta   90.00
_cell.angle_gamma   90.00
#
_symmetry.space_group_name_H-M   'P 1'
#
loop_
_entity.id
_entity.type
_entity.pdbx_description
1 polymer ?
#
loop_
_entity_poly.entity_id
_entity_poly.type
_entity_poly.pdbx_seq_one_letter_code
_entity_poly.pdbx_strand_id
1 'polypeptide(L)'
;MGLRVGILSPYLWSRPSPVNRQVWQLATRLADRGHTVTVVAPGGDRRARAESRRRVEAVLTGERETLFDPGESSPRLFLVGPTYTTRVRPSLTLVSAPAGVLADIHLLLEREDFDLVHLHEPLLPGLGWTSLRLAPCPLVATFHADPDRARPFWATQAALRRLFDSLDAVLASAPSVREGVAATFAG
;
A
#
# COMPACT_ATOMS: atom_id res chain seq x y z
N MET A 1 -9.66 -1.13 -22.40
CA MET A 1 -8.63 -2.01 -21.81
C MET A 1 -8.73 -1.88 -20.30
N GLY A 2 -8.93 -2.98 -19.59
CA GLY A 2 -8.87 -2.99 -18.12
C GLY A 2 -7.43 -2.93 -17.65
N LEU A 3 -7.19 -2.37 -16.46
CA LEU A 3 -5.87 -2.29 -15.83
C LEU A 3 -5.89 -3.11 -14.54
N ARG A 4 -4.72 -3.62 -14.12
CA ARG A 4 -4.50 -4.33 -12.87
C ARG A 4 -3.95 -3.34 -11.84
N VAL A 5 -4.78 -2.94 -10.87
CA VAL A 5 -4.45 -1.89 -9.92
C VAL A 5 -4.28 -2.46 -8.52
N GLY A 6 -3.09 -2.30 -7.95
CA GLY A 6 -2.82 -2.60 -6.53
C GLY A 6 -3.05 -1.34 -5.69
N ILE A 7 -3.89 -1.39 -4.66
CA ILE A 7 -4.08 -0.27 -3.73
C ILE A 7 -3.66 -0.70 -2.33
N LEU A 8 -2.69 0.00 -1.74
CA LEU A 8 -2.18 -0.34 -0.41
C LEU A 8 -2.62 0.70 0.62
N SER A 9 -3.28 0.21 1.68
CA SER A 9 -3.64 1.01 2.86
C SER A 9 -2.84 0.55 4.08
N PRO A 10 -2.18 1.46 4.82
CA PRO A 10 -1.49 1.13 6.07
C PRO A 10 -2.44 1.03 7.26
N TYR A 11 -3.73 1.34 7.07
CA TYR A 11 -4.71 1.36 8.14
C TYR A 11 -5.39 0.01 8.31
N LEU A 12 -5.48 -0.45 9.57
CA LEU A 12 -6.12 -1.70 9.94
C LEU A 12 -7.54 -1.79 9.37
N TRP A 13 -7.76 -2.70 8.43
CA TRP A 13 -9.00 -2.87 7.66
C TRP A 13 -10.21 -3.20 8.53
N SER A 14 -9.98 -3.90 9.65
CA SER A 14 -11.03 -4.30 10.59
C SER A 14 -11.51 -3.17 11.51
N ARG A 15 -10.99 -1.94 11.38
CA ARG A 15 -11.43 -0.78 12.15
C ARG A 15 -11.99 0.30 11.22
N PRO A 16 -13.02 1.06 11.67
CA PRO A 16 -13.49 2.21 10.92
C PRO A 16 -12.35 3.19 10.64
N SER A 17 -12.14 3.50 9.37
CA SER A 17 -11.15 4.48 8.92
C SER A 17 -11.72 5.25 7.72
N PRO A 18 -11.73 6.59 7.74
CA PRO A 18 -12.10 7.40 6.58
C PRO A 18 -11.24 7.07 5.35
N VAL A 19 -9.95 6.77 5.57
CA VAL A 19 -9.03 6.37 4.50
C VAL A 19 -9.46 5.03 3.90
N ASN A 20 -9.73 4.00 4.72
CA ASN A 20 -10.18 2.71 4.19
C ASN A 20 -11.51 2.82 3.45
N ARG A 21 -12.41 3.71 3.89
CA ARG A 21 -13.65 4.00 3.16
C ARG A 21 -13.37 4.61 1.79
N GLN A 22 -12.48 5.60 1.70
CA GLN A 22 -12.09 6.21 0.43
C GLN A 22 -11.40 5.20 -0.50
N VAL A 23 -10.47 4.41 0.04
CA VAL A 23 -9.81 3.30 -0.67
C VAL A 23 -10.84 2.35 -1.28
N TRP A 24 -11.81 1.89 -0.49
CA TRP A 24 -12.82 0.96 -0.96
C TRP A 24 -13.74 1.58 -2.03
N GLN A 25 -14.13 2.84 -1.86
CA GLN A 25 -14.94 3.57 -2.85
C GLN A 25 -14.18 3.76 -4.18
N LEU A 26 -12.89 4.09 -4.12
CA LEU A 26 -12.03 4.18 -5.30
C LEU A 26 -11.91 2.82 -5.98
N ALA A 27 -11.59 1.78 -5.21
CA ALA A 27 -11.45 0.41 -5.73
C ALA A 27 -12.73 -0.06 -6.43
N THR A 28 -13.89 0.19 -5.84
CA THR A 28 -15.20 -0.14 -6.43
C THR A 28 -15.41 0.59 -7.75
N ARG A 29 -15.19 1.92 -7.79
CA ARG A 29 -15.37 2.72 -9.01
C ARG A 29 -14.41 2.37 -10.15
N LEU A 30 -13.23 1.89 -9.82
CA LEU A 30 -12.26 1.37 -10.79
C LEU A 30 -12.71 -0.01 -11.30
N ALA A 31 -13.18 -0.88 -10.40
CA ALA A 31 -13.77 -2.18 -10.77
C ALA A 31 -14.98 -2.02 -11.70
N ASP A 32 -15.89 -1.10 -11.39
CA ASP A 32 -17.06 -0.78 -12.23
C ASP A 32 -16.68 -0.26 -13.63
N ARG A 33 -15.46 0.28 -13.79
CA ARG A 33 -14.91 0.71 -15.08
C ARG A 33 -14.16 -0.41 -15.83
N GLY A 34 -14.18 -1.63 -15.31
CA GLY A 34 -13.54 -2.80 -15.91
C GLY A 34 -12.06 -2.97 -15.55
N HIS A 35 -11.57 -2.33 -14.48
CA HIS A 35 -10.22 -2.57 -13.96
C HIS A 35 -10.24 -3.69 -12.91
N THR A 36 -9.18 -4.48 -12.84
CA THR A 36 -9.00 -5.48 -11.80
C THR A 36 -8.24 -4.87 -10.64
N VAL A 37 -8.95 -4.57 -9.55
CA VAL A 37 -8.38 -3.94 -8.35
C VAL A 37 -8.13 -4.95 -7.25
N THR A 38 -6.95 -4.87 -6.62
CA THR A 38 -6.60 -5.58 -5.37
C THR A 38 -6.28 -4.57 -4.29
N VAL A 39 -7.03 -4.61 -3.18
CA VAL A 39 -6.74 -3.82 -1.99
C VAL A 39 -5.91 -4.65 -1.02
N VAL A 40 -4.78 -4.11 -0.59
CA VAL A 40 -3.91 -4.70 0.42
C VAL A 40 -3.96 -3.86 1.69
N ALA A 41 -4.21 -4.49 2.83
CA ALA A 41 -4.25 -3.79 4.11
C ALA A 41 -3.94 -4.72 5.28
N PRO A 42 -3.46 -4.19 6.42
CA PRO A 42 -3.43 -4.96 7.67
C PRO A 42 -4.86 -5.36 8.05
N GLY A 43 -5.08 -6.60 8.47
CA GLY A 43 -6.39 -7.10 8.87
C GLY A 43 -6.44 -7.61 10.31
N GLY A 44 -7.53 -7.34 11.03
CA GLY A 44 -7.82 -8.00 12.31
C GLY A 44 -8.52 -9.35 12.13
N ASP A 45 -9.28 -9.53 11.04
CA ASP A 45 -9.99 -10.76 10.74
C ASP A 45 -9.02 -11.92 10.54
N ARG A 46 -9.13 -12.96 11.38
CA ARG A 46 -8.25 -14.13 11.33
C ARG A 46 -8.53 -15.01 10.11
N ARG A 47 -9.78 -15.16 9.72
CA ARG A 47 -10.18 -16.02 8.59
C ARG A 47 -9.72 -15.42 7.28
N ALA A 48 -9.96 -14.13 7.06
CA ALA A 48 -9.52 -13.44 5.84
C ALA A 48 -7.98 -13.37 5.71
N ARG A 49 -7.26 -13.23 6.83
CA ARG A 49 -5.79 -13.34 6.84
C ARG A 49 -5.30 -14.76 6.55
N ALA A 50 -5.93 -15.78 7.14
CA ALA A 50 -5.57 -17.16 6.88
C ALA A 50 -5.80 -17.52 5.41
N GLU A 51 -6.86 -17.00 4.79
CA GLU A 51 -7.11 -17.13 3.36
C GLU A 51 -6.02 -16.48 2.51
N SER A 52 -5.66 -15.22 2.83
CA SER A 52 -4.55 -14.51 2.14
C SER A 52 -3.24 -15.30 2.26
N ARG A 53 -2.98 -15.87 3.44
CA ARG A 53 -1.79 -16.70 3.69
C ARG A 53 -1.79 -18.02 2.91
N ARG A 54 -2.93 -18.71 2.82
CA ARG A 54 -3.07 -19.93 2.01
C ARG A 54 -2.79 -19.67 0.53
N ARG A 55 -3.23 -18.52 0.02
CA ARG A 55 -2.93 -18.11 -1.37
C ARG A 55 -1.45 -17.89 -1.61
N VAL A 56 -0.76 -17.25 -0.66
CA VAL A 56 0.71 -17.14 -0.69
C VAL A 56 1.37 -18.51 -0.69
N GLU A 57 0.95 -19.40 0.22
CA GLU A 57 1.51 -20.74 0.34
C GLU A 57 1.33 -21.55 -0.94
N ALA A 58 0.13 -21.52 -1.54
CA ALA A 58 -0.14 -22.19 -2.81
C ALA A 58 0.73 -21.68 -3.97
N VAL A 59 1.06 -20.39 -4.00
CA VAL A 59 1.99 -19.85 -5.01
C VAL A 59 3.42 -20.32 -4.73
N LEU A 60 3.85 -20.30 -3.47
CA LEU A 60 5.20 -20.75 -3.10
C LEU A 60 5.42 -22.25 -3.31
N THR A 61 4.39 -23.09 -3.15
CA THR A 61 4.46 -24.53 -3.42
C THR A 61 4.30 -24.88 -4.90
N GLY A 62 4.02 -23.90 -5.76
CA GLY A 62 3.77 -24.10 -7.18
C GLY A 62 2.40 -24.69 -7.50
N GLU A 63 1.48 -24.76 -6.54
CA GLU A 63 0.08 -25.14 -6.76
C GLU A 63 -0.68 -24.08 -7.56
N ARG A 64 -0.23 -22.82 -7.50
CA ARG A 64 -0.81 -21.68 -8.24
C ARG A 64 0.29 -20.78 -8.80
N GLU A 65 0.01 -20.15 -9.94
CA GLU A 65 0.91 -19.15 -10.52
C GLU A 65 0.69 -17.76 -9.91
N THR A 66 -0.58 -17.42 -9.60
CA THR A 66 -1.00 -16.12 -9.06
C THR A 66 -1.79 -16.29 -7.75
N LEU A 67 -1.88 -15.23 -6.95
CA LEU A 67 -2.60 -15.26 -5.66
C LEU A 67 -4.11 -15.18 -5.86
N PHE A 68 -4.56 -14.60 -6.96
CA PHE A 68 -5.98 -14.45 -7.31
C PHE A 68 -6.25 -15.05 -8.69
N ASP A 69 -7.45 -15.62 -8.86
CA ASP A 69 -7.83 -16.19 -10.15
C ASP A 69 -8.17 -15.05 -11.14
N PRO A 70 -7.89 -15.22 -12.46
CA PRO A 70 -8.16 -14.18 -13.45
C PRO A 70 -9.63 -13.73 -13.54
N GLY A 71 -10.58 -14.59 -13.16
CA GLY A 71 -12.03 -14.31 -13.16
C GLY A 71 -12.60 -13.94 -11.79
N GLU A 72 -11.77 -13.82 -10.75
CA GLU A 72 -12.23 -13.48 -9.41
C GLU A 72 -12.83 -12.06 -9.38
N SER A 73 -13.92 -11.88 -8.64
CA SER A 73 -14.62 -10.59 -8.56
C SER A 73 -13.72 -9.47 -8.03
N SER A 74 -13.77 -8.32 -8.68
CA SER A 74 -13.10 -7.10 -8.21
C SER A 74 -14.08 -6.17 -7.48
N PRO A 75 -13.69 -5.49 -6.38
CA PRO A 75 -12.37 -5.44 -5.77
C PRO A 75 -12.00 -6.71 -5.00
N ARG A 76 -10.74 -7.13 -5.15
CA ARG A 76 -10.12 -8.22 -4.38
C ARG A 76 -9.55 -7.65 -3.08
N LEU A 77 -9.56 -8.42 -2.01
CA LEU A 77 -9.01 -8.01 -0.71
C LEU A 77 -7.92 -8.98 -0.25
N PHE A 78 -6.71 -8.46 -0.02
CA PHE A 78 -5.57 -9.18 0.52
C PHE A 78 -5.24 -8.63 1.91
N LEU A 79 -5.60 -9.37 2.96
CA LEU A 79 -5.35 -8.95 4.34
C LEU A 79 -4.06 -9.56 4.86
N VAL A 80 -3.12 -8.69 5.22
CA VAL A 80 -1.86 -9.11 5.83
C VAL A 80 -1.94 -9.13 7.35
N GLY A 81 -0.94 -9.78 7.96
CA GLY A 81 -0.73 -9.80 9.41
C GLY A 81 -0.63 -8.41 10.05
N PRO A 82 -0.61 -8.35 11.40
CA PRO A 82 -0.62 -7.08 12.11
C PRO A 82 0.65 -6.28 11.81
N THR A 83 0.47 -4.99 11.55
CA THR A 83 1.54 -4.00 11.60
C THR A 83 1.68 -3.48 13.03
N TYR A 84 2.89 -3.14 13.44
CA TYR A 84 3.17 -2.57 14.75
C TYR A 84 3.71 -1.15 14.60
N THR A 85 3.48 -0.32 15.61
CA THR A 85 4.02 1.04 15.65
C THR A 85 5.25 1.10 16.55
N THR A 86 6.34 1.66 16.03
CA THR A 86 7.55 1.96 16.79
C THR A 86 7.71 3.46 16.92
N ARG A 87 7.77 3.98 18.15
CA ARG A 87 8.11 5.38 18.40
C ARG A 87 9.61 5.55 18.28
N VAL A 88 10.07 6.26 17.25
CA VAL A 88 11.50 6.55 17.03
C VAL A 88 11.94 7.77 17.82
N ARG A 89 11.05 8.76 17.98
CA ARG A 89 11.25 9.95 18.85
C ARG A 89 9.89 10.58 19.20
N PRO A 90 9.80 11.56 20.12
CA PRO A 90 8.51 12.10 20.58
C PRO A 90 7.58 12.59 19.46
N SER A 91 8.13 13.14 18.37
CA SER A 91 7.37 13.64 17.22
C SER A 91 7.24 12.64 16.06
N LEU A 92 7.77 11.42 16.19
CA LEU A 92 7.83 10.46 15.08
C LEU A 92 7.49 9.05 15.54
N THR A 93 6.35 8.56 15.09
CA THR A 93 5.92 7.16 15.20
C THR A 93 5.92 6.55 13.82
N LEU A 94 6.61 5.42 13.68
CA LEU A 94 6.71 4.66 12.46
C LEU A 94 5.78 3.45 12.56
N VAL A 95 5.06 3.12 11.49
CA VAL A 95 4.47 1.78 11.35
C VAL A 95 5.55 0.87 10.79
N SER A 96 5.52 -0.41 11.13
CA SER A 96 6.39 -1.44 10.57
C SER A 96 5.60 -2.75 10.48
N ALA A 97 6.07 -3.68 9.67
CA ALA A 97 5.47 -5.00 9.53
C ALA A 97 6.53 -6.10 9.76
N PRO A 98 6.14 -7.26 10.29
CA PRO A 98 7.02 -8.42 10.39
C PRO A 98 7.55 -8.85 9.02
N ALA A 99 8.73 -9.48 8.97
CA ALA A 99 9.36 -9.92 7.71
C ALA A 99 8.45 -10.80 6.85
N GLY A 100 7.66 -11.69 7.47
CA GLY A 100 6.68 -12.51 6.75
C GLY A 100 5.60 -11.68 6.03
N VAL A 101 5.13 -10.59 6.64
CA VAL A 101 4.17 -9.68 5.99
C VAL A 101 4.83 -8.97 4.80
N LEU A 102 6.08 -8.55 4.93
CA LEU A 102 6.81 -7.92 3.82
C LEU A 102 7.05 -8.90 2.67
N ALA A 103 7.36 -10.17 2.99
CA ALA A 103 7.52 -11.23 2.00
C ALA A 103 6.21 -11.54 1.27
N ASP A 104 5.08 -11.62 1.99
CA ASP A 104 3.76 -11.86 1.40
C ASP A 104 3.38 -10.74 0.40
N ILE A 105 3.70 -9.48 0.72
CA ILE A 105 3.47 -8.33 -0.17
C ILE A 105 4.41 -8.37 -1.37
N HIS A 106 5.67 -8.70 -1.15
CA HIS A 106 6.64 -8.81 -2.24
C HIS A 106 6.18 -9.85 -3.26
N LEU A 107 5.77 -11.03 -2.80
CA LEU A 107 5.23 -12.08 -3.66
C LEU A 107 3.98 -11.61 -4.41
N LEU A 108 3.07 -10.92 -3.72
CA LEU A 108 1.88 -10.34 -4.36
C LEU A 108 2.27 -9.38 -5.49
N LEU A 109 3.18 -8.44 -5.23
CA LEU A 109 3.62 -7.44 -6.23
C LEU A 109 4.34 -8.09 -7.41
N GLU A 110 5.07 -9.18 -7.18
CA GLU A 110 5.80 -9.93 -8.21
C GLU A 110 4.84 -10.78 -9.08
N ARG A 111 3.78 -11.34 -8.49
CA ARG A 111 2.95 -12.37 -9.16
C ARG A 111 1.64 -11.86 -9.73
N GLU A 112 1.18 -10.69 -9.30
CA GLU A 112 -0.09 -10.14 -9.77
C GLU A 112 0.04 -9.14 -10.92
N ASP A 113 1.22 -8.94 -11.51
CA ASP A 113 1.44 -8.10 -12.71
C ASP A 113 0.64 -6.79 -12.66
N PHE A 114 0.82 -5.99 -11.61
CA PHE A 114 0.11 -4.72 -11.51
C PHE A 114 0.60 -3.74 -12.57
N ASP A 115 -0.34 -3.07 -13.25
CA ASP A 115 -0.06 -1.95 -14.16
C ASP A 115 0.17 -0.65 -13.38
N LEU A 116 -0.35 -0.58 -12.15
CA LEU A 116 -0.30 0.59 -11.28
C LEU A 116 -0.37 0.15 -9.81
N VAL A 117 0.49 0.71 -8.98
CA VAL A 117 0.42 0.57 -7.52
C VAL A 117 0.17 1.92 -6.88
N HIS A 118 -0.95 2.03 -6.15
CA HIS A 118 -1.40 3.22 -5.46
C HIS A 118 -1.26 3.06 -3.95
N LEU A 119 -0.33 3.81 -3.36
CA LEU A 119 -0.03 3.85 -1.94
C LEU A 119 -0.83 4.94 -1.25
N HIS A 120 -1.54 4.60 -0.17
CA HIS A 120 -2.09 5.60 0.74
C HIS A 120 -1.18 5.74 1.95
N GLU A 121 -0.88 6.98 2.34
CA GLU A 121 0.01 7.28 3.48
C GLU A 121 1.38 6.57 3.46
N PRO A 122 2.21 6.73 2.41
CA PRO A 122 3.53 6.09 2.36
C PRO A 122 4.57 6.73 3.30
N LEU A 123 4.16 7.67 4.15
CA LEU A 123 5.01 8.33 5.16
C LEU A 123 5.45 7.37 6.27
N LEU A 124 4.78 6.21 6.40
CA LEU A 124 5.04 5.24 7.43
C LEU A 124 5.85 4.06 6.84
N PRO A 125 6.94 3.61 7.50
CA PRO A 125 7.65 2.41 7.09
C PRO A 125 6.74 1.17 7.10
N GLY A 126 7.20 0.07 6.50
CA GLY A 126 6.42 -1.15 6.36
C GLY A 126 5.80 -1.26 4.96
N LEU A 127 4.46 -1.41 4.87
CA LEU A 127 3.77 -1.77 3.63
C LEU A 127 4.08 -0.80 2.46
N GLY A 128 4.12 0.50 2.76
CA GLY A 128 4.42 1.54 1.76
C GLY A 128 5.85 1.44 1.23
N TRP A 129 6.84 1.32 2.12
CA TRP A 129 8.26 1.30 1.72
C TRP A 129 8.69 0.03 1.01
N THR A 130 8.13 -1.12 1.38
CA THR A 130 8.36 -2.38 0.66
C THR A 130 7.83 -2.28 -0.76
N SER A 131 6.67 -1.66 -0.96
CA SER A 131 6.08 -1.47 -2.28
C SER A 131 6.87 -0.48 -3.14
N LEU A 132 7.34 0.63 -2.55
CA LEU A 132 8.20 1.62 -3.21
C LEU A 132 9.51 1.04 -3.75
N ARG A 133 10.01 -0.06 -3.17
CA ARG A 133 11.26 -0.72 -3.60
C ARG A 133 11.05 -1.81 -4.64
N LEU A 134 9.86 -2.38 -4.72
CA LEU A 134 9.66 -3.70 -5.33
C LEU A 134 8.62 -3.69 -6.46
N ALA A 135 7.74 -2.70 -6.52
CA ALA A 135 6.76 -2.63 -7.60
C ALA A 135 7.49 -2.28 -8.92
N PRO A 136 7.43 -3.13 -9.96
CA PRO A 136 8.08 -2.87 -11.25
C PRO A 136 7.22 -1.99 -12.17
N CYS A 137 6.26 -1.25 -11.62
CA CYS A 137 5.23 -0.52 -12.33
C CYS A 137 5.07 0.90 -11.75
N PRO A 138 4.36 1.81 -12.44
CA PRO A 138 4.12 3.15 -11.94
C PRO A 138 3.56 3.17 -10.51
N LEU A 139 4.11 4.06 -9.69
CA LEU A 139 3.82 4.25 -8.28
C LEU A 139 3.13 5.59 -8.05
N VAL A 140 1.91 5.54 -7.52
CA VAL A 140 1.16 6.74 -7.12
C VAL A 140 1.03 6.78 -5.61
N ALA A 141 1.24 7.94 -4.99
CA ALA A 141 1.05 8.14 -3.56
C ALA A 141 -0.11 9.10 -3.28
N THR A 142 -0.90 8.82 -2.24
CA THR A 142 -1.83 9.80 -1.65
C THR A 142 -1.53 10.02 -0.18
N PHE A 143 -1.24 11.27 0.17
CA PHE A 143 -1.03 11.73 1.53
C PHE A 143 -2.33 12.30 2.10
N HIS A 144 -2.72 11.84 3.28
CA HIS A 144 -3.88 12.32 4.03
C HIS A 144 -3.49 13.14 5.27
N ALA A 145 -2.23 13.09 5.69
CA ALA A 145 -1.63 13.95 6.69
C ALA A 145 -0.47 14.75 6.08
N ASP A 146 -0.28 15.95 6.63
CA ASP A 146 0.79 16.85 6.22
C ASP A 146 2.18 16.22 6.49
N PRO A 147 3.00 15.97 5.45
CA PRO A 147 4.32 15.39 5.60
C PRO A 147 5.34 16.34 6.24
N ASP A 148 5.07 17.64 6.35
CA ASP A 148 6.05 18.64 6.82
C ASP A 148 6.60 18.33 8.22
N ARG A 149 5.77 17.74 9.10
CA ARG A 149 6.22 17.31 10.44
C ARG A 149 7.32 16.25 10.40
N ALA A 150 7.32 15.42 9.37
CA ALA A 150 8.31 14.36 9.17
C ALA A 150 9.39 14.73 8.15
N ARG A 151 9.24 15.83 7.40
CA ARG A 151 10.22 16.31 6.42
C ARG A 151 11.65 16.42 6.96
N PRO A 152 11.94 16.97 8.16
CA PRO A 152 13.31 16.99 8.69
C PRO A 152 13.92 15.59 8.91
N PHE A 153 13.08 14.59 9.20
CA PHE A 153 13.52 13.20 9.34
C PHE A 153 14.01 12.62 8.01
N TRP A 154 13.25 12.78 6.93
CA TRP A 154 13.62 12.17 5.64
C TRP A 154 14.63 13.00 4.87
N ALA A 155 14.61 14.33 4.99
CA ALA A 155 15.59 15.21 4.35
C ALA A 155 17.04 14.85 4.73
N THR A 156 17.24 14.35 5.95
CA THR A 156 18.54 13.90 6.48
C THR A 156 18.88 12.44 6.13
N GLN A 157 17.92 11.65 5.62
CA GLN A 157 18.12 10.26 5.24
C GLN A 157 18.13 10.08 3.72
N ALA A 158 19.33 10.12 3.12
CA ALA A 158 19.52 10.00 1.67
C ALA A 158 18.85 8.74 1.06
N ALA A 159 18.82 7.63 1.80
CA ALA A 159 18.15 6.40 1.37
C ALA A 159 16.62 6.53 1.29
N LEU A 160 16.01 7.36 2.15
CA LEU A 160 14.57 7.60 2.13
C LEU A 160 14.17 8.60 1.07
N ARG A 161 15.00 9.61 0.80
CA ARG A 161 14.77 10.53 -0.33
C ARG A 161 14.70 9.78 -1.65
N ARG A 162 15.68 8.91 -1.91
CA ARG A 162 15.70 8.03 -3.10
C ARG A 162 14.47 7.12 -3.22
N LEU A 163 13.88 6.76 -2.09
CA LEU A 163 12.68 5.91 -2.05
C LEU A 163 11.42 6.69 -2.45
N PHE A 164 11.37 7.99 -2.18
CA PHE A 164 10.26 8.84 -2.61
C PHE A 164 10.47 9.40 -4.02
N ASP A 165 11.72 9.52 -4.47
CA ASP A 165 12.05 9.85 -5.86
C ASP A 165 11.57 8.78 -6.86
N SER A 166 11.20 7.57 -6.39
CA SER A 166 10.61 6.53 -7.25
C SER A 166 9.09 6.65 -7.42
N LEU A 167 8.44 7.66 -6.84
CA LEU A 167 7.03 7.95 -7.06
C LEU A 167 6.84 8.66 -8.41
N ASP A 168 5.98 8.11 -9.26
CA ASP A 168 5.62 8.71 -10.55
C ASP A 168 4.57 9.82 -10.41
N ALA A 169 3.72 9.76 -9.38
CA ALA A 169 2.79 10.84 -9.07
C ALA A 169 2.45 10.92 -7.59
N VAL A 170 2.19 12.13 -7.13
CA VAL A 170 1.86 12.42 -5.74
C VAL A 170 0.55 13.20 -5.64
N LEU A 171 -0.31 12.76 -4.73
CA LEU A 171 -1.63 13.34 -4.50
C LEU A 171 -1.77 13.77 -3.03
N ALA A 172 -2.45 14.89 -2.81
CA ALA A 172 -2.91 15.31 -1.49
C ALA A 172 -4.42 15.05 -1.37
N SER A 173 -4.85 14.43 -0.27
CA SER A 173 -6.28 14.11 -0.07
C SER A 173 -7.14 15.34 0.25
N ALA A 174 -6.51 16.44 0.69
CA ALA A 174 -7.16 17.69 1.03
C ALA A 174 -6.29 18.92 0.70
N PRO A 175 -6.88 20.10 0.48
CA PRO A 175 -6.13 21.35 0.25
C PRO A 175 -5.12 21.65 1.36
N SER A 176 -5.46 21.38 2.62
CA SER A 176 -4.60 21.61 3.79
C SER A 176 -3.34 20.75 3.81
N VAL A 177 -3.29 19.67 3.02
CA VAL A 177 -2.14 18.76 2.91
C VAL A 177 -1.30 19.09 1.66
N ARG A 178 -1.88 19.82 0.70
CA ARG A 178 -1.29 20.06 -0.62
C ARG A 178 0.02 20.83 -0.54
N GLU A 179 0.09 21.88 0.29
CA GLU A 179 1.28 22.73 0.40
C GLU A 179 2.47 21.93 0.96
N GLY A 180 2.29 21.21 2.06
CA GLY A 180 3.35 20.38 2.65
C GLY A 180 3.81 19.25 1.72
N VAL A 181 2.87 18.65 0.98
CA VAL A 181 3.19 17.65 -0.06
C VAL A 181 4.02 18.25 -1.19
N ALA A 182 3.58 19.35 -1.78
CA ALA A 182 4.29 20.01 -2.88
C ALA A 182 5.65 20.57 -2.45
N ALA A 183 5.80 20.97 -1.19
CA ALA A 183 7.06 21.42 -0.64
C ALA A 183 8.04 20.27 -0.34
N THR A 184 7.54 19.04 -0.17
CA THR A 184 8.34 17.87 0.23
C THR A 184 8.70 16.96 -0.94
N PHE A 185 7.79 16.77 -1.89
CA PHE A 185 7.95 15.88 -3.04
C PHE A 185 7.89 16.71 -4.32
N ALA A 186 8.90 16.57 -5.18
CA ALA A 186 8.90 17.21 -6.49
C ALA A 186 8.08 16.34 -7.46
N GLY A 187 6.93 16.82 -7.91
CA GLY A 187 5.99 16.08 -8.77
C GLY A 187 4.55 16.44 -8.43
#